data_AF-A0A9D7TUA1-F1
#
_entry.id   AF-A0A9D7TUA1-F1
#
_cell.length_a   1.000
_cell.length_b   1.000
_cell.length_c   1.000
_cell.angle_alpha   90.00
_cell.angle_beta   90.00
_cell.angle_gamma   90.00
#
_symmetry.space_group_name_H-M   'P 1'
#
loop_
_entity.id
_entity.type
_entity.pdbx_description
1 polymer ?
#
loop_
_entity_poly.entity_id
_entity_poly.type
_entity_poly.pdbx_seq_one_letter_code
_entity_poly.pdbx_strand_id
1 'polypeptide(L)'
;MPDKQGNLWISHNKGITKFDIQKEKSKHYTKSNGLQGNEFNTNAFDKAEDGTMFFGGTNGLNVFDPSAIDSATTAPFLQMVDFKVNDQAFEEKYILSPNDTLVLPYKKNTF
;
A
#
# COMPACT_ATOMS: atom_id res chain seq x y z
N MET A 1 18.28 5.40 6.41
CA MET A 1 18.62 6.68 5.75
C MET A 1 17.57 7.73 6.08
N PRO A 2 17.91 8.84 6.76
CA PRO A 2 16.96 9.93 7.01
C PRO A 2 16.67 10.78 5.77
N ASP A 3 15.41 11.14 5.55
CA ASP A 3 14.99 12.14 4.57
C ASP A 3 14.97 13.57 5.17
N LYS A 4 14.66 14.57 4.33
CA LYS A 4 14.60 15.99 4.73
C LYS A 4 13.44 16.31 5.68
N GLN A 5 12.46 15.42 5.81
CA GLN A 5 11.26 15.58 6.64
C GLN A 5 11.40 14.83 7.98
N GLY A 6 12.54 14.18 8.23
CA GLY A 6 12.81 13.43 9.45
C GLY A 6 12.28 11.99 9.45
N ASN A 7 11.79 11.47 8.31
CA ASN A 7 11.43 10.05 8.20
C ASN A 7 12.68 9.20 7.92
N LEU A 8 12.66 7.95 8.37
CA LEU A 8 13.70 6.97 8.08
C LEU A 8 13.26 6.05 6.95
N TRP A 9 14.12 5.91 5.95
CA TRP A 9 14.01 4.94 4.87
C TRP A 9 14.97 3.78 5.13
N ILE A 10 14.42 2.58 5.19
CA ILE A 10 15.11 1.37 5.65
C ILE A 10 14.89 0.28 4.61
N SER A 11 15.96 -0.22 3.98
CA SER A 11 15.92 -1.38 3.09
C SER A 11 16.10 -2.67 3.89
N HIS A 12 15.46 -3.74 3.43
CA HIS A 12 15.56 -5.07 4.04
C HIS A 12 15.17 -6.16 3.01
N ASN A 13 15.19 -7.43 3.42
CA ASN A 13 14.89 -8.58 2.56
C ASN A 13 13.40 -8.72 2.15
N LYS A 14 12.55 -7.76 2.52
CA LYS A 14 11.13 -7.74 2.17
C LYS A 14 10.69 -6.42 1.53
N GLY A 15 11.62 -5.53 1.22
CA GLY A 15 11.35 -4.28 0.52
C GLY A 15 12.02 -3.07 1.17
N ILE A 16 11.38 -1.91 1.07
CA ILE A 16 11.79 -0.67 1.71
C ILE A 16 10.67 -0.20 2.63
N THR A 17 11.01 0.20 3.85
CA THR A 17 10.08 0.77 4.80
C THR A 17 10.41 2.24 5.05
N LYS A 18 9.40 3.11 4.90
CA LYS A 18 9.42 4.49 5.39
C LYS A 18 8.86 4.49 6.81
N PHE A 19 9.59 5.06 7.76
CA PHE A 19 9.18 5.18 9.15
C PHE A 19 9.13 6.66 9.55
N ASP A 20 7.92 7.15 9.84
CA ASP A 20 7.69 8.46 10.43
C ASP A 20 7.97 8.35 11.93
N ILE A 21 9.11 8.89 12.36
CA ILE A 21 9.56 8.82 13.76
C ILE A 21 8.58 9.53 14.70
N GLN A 22 8.00 10.65 14.26
CA GLN A 22 7.15 11.49 15.11
C GLN A 22 5.78 10.85 15.34
N LYS A 23 5.23 10.19 14.31
CA LYS A 23 3.93 9.51 14.39
C LYS A 23 4.02 8.04 14.78
N GLU A 24 5.23 7.49 14.89
CA GLU A 24 5.50 6.06 15.09
C GLU A 24 4.77 5.18 14.05
N LYS A 25 4.69 5.66 12.80
CA LYS A 25 4.00 4.96 11.71
C LYS A 25 4.97 4.49 10.66
N SER A 26 4.74 3.27 10.17
CA SER A 26 5.48 2.73 9.04
C SER A 26 4.60 2.62 7.80
N LYS A 27 5.22 2.82 6.64
CA LYS A 27 4.65 2.50 5.33
C LYS A 27 5.65 1.61 4.61
N HIS A 28 5.17 0.44 4.21
CA HIS A 28 5.99 -0.60 3.61
C HIS A 28 5.79 -0.63 2.10
N TYR A 29 6.89 -0.66 1.35
CA TYR A 29 6.93 -0.74 -0.10
C TYR A 29 7.55 -2.06 -0.52
N THR A 30 6.92 -2.72 -1.48
CA THR A 30 7.38 -4.00 -2.04
C THR A 30 7.52 -3.89 -3.56
N LYS A 31 7.90 -4.99 -4.21
CA LYS A 31 7.90 -5.12 -5.67
C LYS A 31 6.57 -4.69 -6.31
N SER A 32 5.42 -4.93 -5.68
CA SER A 32 4.12 -4.50 -6.22
C SER A 32 3.94 -2.98 -6.26
N ASN A 33 4.76 -2.24 -5.51
CA ASN A 33 4.81 -0.78 -5.52
C ASN A 33 5.86 -0.22 -6.51
N GLY A 34 6.50 -1.07 -7.31
CA GLY A 34 7.49 -0.65 -8.32
C GLY A 34 8.96 -0.79 -7.89
N LEU A 35 9.26 -1.51 -6.80
CA LEU A 35 10.65 -1.81 -6.44
C LEU A 35 11.29 -2.82 -7.42
N GLN A 36 12.61 -2.75 -7.58
CA GLN A 36 13.39 -3.70 -8.42
C GLN A 36 13.22 -5.16 -7.96
N GLY A 37 13.01 -5.34 -6.66
CA GLY A 37 12.74 -6.60 -5.99
C GLY A 37 12.40 -6.34 -4.53
N ASN A 38 12.10 -7.41 -3.78
CA ASN A 38 11.91 -7.31 -2.33
C ASN A 38 13.23 -7.42 -1.57
N GLU A 39 14.27 -7.96 -2.17
CA GLU A 39 15.56 -8.17 -1.52
C GLU A 39 16.53 -7.05 -1.86
N PHE A 40 17.01 -6.39 -0.82
CA PHE A 40 18.01 -5.33 -0.88
C PHE A 40 19.32 -5.79 -0.22
N ASN A 41 20.43 -5.35 -0.79
CA ASN A 41 21.76 -5.73 -0.33
C ASN A 41 22.20 -4.85 0.84
N THR A 42 22.92 -5.45 1.79
CA THR A 42 23.53 -4.73 2.90
C THR A 42 24.44 -3.62 2.38
N ASN A 43 24.33 -2.41 2.97
CA ASN A 43 25.10 -1.22 2.61
C ASN A 43 24.97 -0.74 1.15
N ALA A 44 24.04 -1.29 0.37
CA ALA A 44 23.75 -0.81 -0.97
C ALA A 44 22.71 0.32 -0.92
N PHE A 45 23.07 1.44 -0.32
CA PHE A 45 22.22 2.62 -0.27
C PHE A 45 23.05 3.90 -0.30
N ASP A 46 22.49 4.96 -0.88
CA ASP A 46 23.12 6.28 -0.85
C ASP A 46 22.06 7.39 -0.97
N LYS A 47 22.47 8.64 -0.74
CA LYS A 47 21.64 9.82 -0.88
C LYS A 47 22.42 10.94 -1.55
N ALA A 48 21.93 11.43 -2.68
CA ALA A 48 22.51 12.59 -3.35
C ALA A 48 22.25 13.89 -2.57
N GLU A 49 23.01 14.94 -2.90
CA GLU A 49 22.90 16.26 -2.27
C GLU A 49 21.50 16.88 -2.40
N ASP A 50 20.82 16.61 -3.52
CA ASP A 50 19.44 17.06 -3.77
C ASP A 50 18.41 16.33 -2.90
N GLY A 51 18.78 15.22 -2.24
CA GLY A 51 17.93 14.39 -1.41
C GLY A 51 17.38 13.13 -2.11
N THR A 52 17.71 12.92 -3.39
CA THR A 52 17.39 11.70 -4.12
C THR A 52 18.02 10.49 -3.42
N MET A 53 17.21 9.45 -3.21
CA MET A 53 17.64 8.24 -2.51
C MET A 53 17.91 7.10 -3.48
N PHE A 54 18.94 6.33 -3.17
CA PHE A 54 19.41 5.18 -3.95
C PHE A 54 19.38 3.94 -3.05
N PHE A 55 18.79 2.85 -3.53
CA PHE A 55 18.76 1.56 -2.84
C PHE A 55 18.98 0.42 -3.83
N GLY A 56 20.07 -0.33 -3.64
CA GLY A 56 20.47 -1.46 -4.48
C GLY A 56 20.09 -2.81 -3.89
N GLY A 57 19.76 -3.76 -4.74
CA GLY A 57 19.49 -5.13 -4.34
C GLY A 57 19.75 -6.14 -5.45
N THR A 58 19.11 -7.30 -5.35
CA THR A 58 19.45 -8.47 -6.17
C THR A 58 19.11 -8.33 -7.65
N ASN A 59 18.14 -7.48 -8.01
CA ASN A 59 17.72 -7.23 -9.39
C ASN A 59 17.94 -5.77 -9.83
N GLY A 60 18.89 -5.05 -9.23
CA GLY A 60 19.29 -3.72 -9.67
C GLY A 60 19.10 -2.62 -8.62
N LEU A 61 18.71 -1.43 -9.07
CA LEU A 61 18.75 -0.19 -8.30
C LEU A 61 17.39 0.52 -8.34
N ASN A 62 16.90 0.93 -7.17
CA ASN A 62 15.82 1.90 -7.05
C ASN A 62 16.39 3.30 -6.80
N VAL A 63 15.87 4.28 -7.52
CA VAL A 63 16.19 5.71 -7.38
C VAL A 63 14.88 6.48 -7.27
N PHE A 64 14.71 7.26 -6.21
CA PHE A 64 13.48 8.04 -6.02
C PHE A 64 13.68 9.29 -5.16
N ASP A 65 12.83 10.29 -5.40
CA ASP A 65 12.66 11.42 -4.49
C ASP A 65 11.66 11.05 -3.38
N PRO A 66 12.09 11.01 -2.10
CA PRO A 66 11.22 10.65 -0.98
C PRO A 66 10.06 11.65 -0.77
N SER A 67 10.20 12.89 -1.24
CA SER A 67 9.18 13.93 -1.10
C SER A 67 7.98 13.74 -2.04
N ALA A 68 8.17 13.04 -3.16
CA ALA A 68 7.13 12.79 -4.15
C ALA A 68 6.22 11.59 -3.79
N ILE A 69 6.64 10.73 -2.85
CA ILE A 69 5.95 9.46 -2.54
C ILE A 69 4.72 9.65 -1.61
N ASP A 70 4.60 10.78 -0.92
CA ASP A 70 3.47 11.11 -0.04
C ASP A 70 2.38 11.94 -0.72
N SER A 71 2.11 11.65 -1.99
CA SER A 71 0.95 12.23 -2.65
C SER A 71 -0.31 11.64 -2.04
N ALA A 72 -1.17 12.49 -1.47
CA ALA A 72 -2.49 12.11 -1.00
C ALA A 72 -3.27 11.47 -2.16
N THR A 73 -3.39 10.15 -2.17
CA THR A 73 -4.32 9.48 -3.07
C THR A 73 -5.71 9.69 -2.49
N THR A 74 -6.60 10.33 -3.24
CA THR A 74 -8.03 10.25 -2.95
C THR A 74 -8.39 8.78 -2.83
N ALA A 75 -8.96 8.38 -1.69
CA ALA A 75 -9.43 7.01 -1.53
C ALA A 75 -10.40 6.71 -2.68
N PRO A 76 -10.25 5.59 -3.40
CA PRO A 76 -11.21 5.22 -4.42
C PRO A 76 -12.58 5.04 -3.79
N PHE A 77 -13.64 5.27 -4.57
CA PHE A 77 -14.98 4.96 -4.12
C PHE A 77 -15.11 3.45 -3.93
N LEU A 78 -15.41 3.02 -2.70
CA LEU A 78 -15.66 1.61 -2.40
C LEU A 78 -17.09 1.26 -2.85
N GLN A 79 -17.21 0.21 -3.65
CA GLN A 79 -18.48 -0.23 -4.20
C GLN A 79 -18.65 -1.73 -3.97
N MET A 80 -19.79 -2.14 -3.41
CA MET A 80 -20.17 -3.55 -3.38
C MET A 80 -20.79 -3.91 -4.73
N VAL A 81 -20.17 -4.86 -5.43
CA VAL A 81 -20.55 -5.26 -6.81
C VAL A 81 -21.17 -6.66 -6.88
N ASP A 82 -21.00 -7.46 -5.83
CA ASP A 82 -21.55 -8.80 -5.73
C ASP A 82 -21.83 -9.12 -4.24
N PHE A 83 -22.87 -9.91 -4.01
CA PHE A 83 -23.31 -10.37 -2.70
C PHE A 83 -23.93 -11.76 -2.86
N LYS A 84 -23.55 -12.71 -2.02
CA LYS A 84 -24.08 -14.07 -2.05
C LYS A 84 -24.91 -14.35 -0.81
N VAL A 85 -25.95 -15.15 -0.98
CA VAL A 85 -26.76 -15.65 0.13
C VAL A 85 -26.93 -17.14 -0.04
N ASN A 86 -26.51 -17.92 0.96
CA ASN A 86 -26.50 -19.38 0.92
C ASN A 86 -25.80 -19.92 -0.35
N ASP A 87 -24.59 -19.38 -0.64
CA ASP A 87 -23.75 -19.68 -1.80
C ASP A 87 -24.35 -19.35 -3.19
N GLN A 88 -25.54 -18.75 -3.23
CA GLN A 88 -26.19 -18.30 -4.46
C GLN A 88 -26.02 -16.79 -4.63
N ALA A 89 -25.70 -16.36 -5.85
CA ALA A 89 -25.65 -14.94 -6.19
C ALA A 89 -27.00 -14.31 -5.84
N PHE A 90 -26.97 -13.20 -5.11
CA PHE A 90 -28.17 -12.44 -4.84
C PHE A 90 -28.58 -11.76 -6.14
N GLU A 91 -29.63 -12.28 -6.80
CA GLU A 91 -29.96 -11.95 -8.20
C GLU A 91 -30.34 -10.48 -8.45
N GLU A 92 -30.58 -9.71 -7.40
CA GLU A 92 -30.79 -8.27 -7.53
C GLU A 92 -29.43 -7.57 -7.61
N LYS A 93 -29.06 -7.19 -8.83
CA LYS A 93 -27.80 -6.53 -9.17
C LYS A 93 -27.78 -5.10 -8.60
N TYR A 94 -27.52 -4.96 -7.31
CA TYR A 94 -27.34 -3.66 -6.68
C TYR A 94 -25.89 -3.25 -6.68
N ILE A 95 -25.65 -2.04 -7.19
CA ILE A 95 -24.56 -1.22 -6.71
C ILE A 95 -25.03 -0.72 -5.34
N LEU A 96 -24.53 -1.31 -4.26
CA LEU A 96 -24.83 -0.82 -2.92
C LEU A 96 -23.83 0.27 -2.53
N SER A 97 -24.36 1.40 -2.11
CA SER A 97 -23.62 2.45 -1.43
C SER A 97 -23.43 2.07 0.05
N PRO A 98 -22.40 2.60 0.75
CA PRO A 98 -22.14 2.27 2.15
C PRO A 98 -23.32 2.50 3.13
N ASN A 99 -24.31 3.31 2.73
CA ASN A 99 -25.47 3.64 3.55
C ASN A 99 -26.76 2.89 3.13
N ASP A 100 -26.69 2.00 2.15
CA ASP A 100 -27.84 1.21 1.72
C ASP A 100 -28.13 0.09 2.72
N THR A 101 -29.41 -0.22 2.93
CA THR A 101 -29.85 -1.29 3.84
C THR A 101 -30.38 -2.46 3.03
N LEU A 102 -29.77 -3.63 3.18
CA LEU A 102 -30.26 -4.89 2.62
C LEU A 102 -31.04 -5.67 3.68
N VAL A 103 -32.29 -6.01 3.38
CA VAL A 103 -33.15 -6.80 4.28
C VAL A 103 -33.24 -8.24 3.75
N LEU A 104 -32.76 -9.19 4.55
CA LEU A 104 -32.78 -10.62 4.19
C LEU A 104 -33.91 -11.37 4.92
N PRO A 105 -34.62 -12.29 4.25
CA PRO A 105 -35.52 -13.22 4.90
C PRO A 105 -34.80 -14.11 5.92
N TYR A 106 -35.51 -14.56 6.96
CA TYR A 106 -34.94 -15.42 8.01
C TYR A 106 -34.18 -16.66 7.48
N LYS A 107 -34.66 -17.29 6.40
CA LYS A 107 -34.03 -18.48 5.79
C LYS A 107 -32.80 -18.17 4.91
N LYS A 108 -32.49 -16.89 4.75
CA LYS A 108 -31.42 -16.32 3.90
C LYS A 108 -30.39 -15.63 4.81
N ASN A 109 -29.82 -16.39 5.75
CA ASN A 109 -29.03 -15.85 6.87
C ASN A 109 -27.52 -16.19 6.81
N THR A 110 -27.05 -16.77 5.72
CA THR A 110 -25.61 -17.01 5.47
C THR A 110 -25.20 -16.17 4.26
N PHE A 111 -24.15 -15.36 4.38
CA PHE A 111 -23.69 -14.41 3.36
C PHE A 111 -22.15 -14.31 3.34
#